data_AF-A0A819DFJ1-F1
#
_entry.id   AF-A0A819DFJ1-F1
#
_cell.length_a   1.000
_cell.length_b   1.000
_cell.length_c   1.000
_cell.angle_alpha   90.00
_cell.angle_beta   90.00
_cell.angle_gamma   90.00
#
_symmetry.space_group_name_H-M   'P 1'
#
loop_
_entity.id
_entity.type
_entity.pdbx_description
1 polymer ?
#
loop_
_entity_poly.entity_id
_entity_poly.type
_entity_poly.pdbx_seq_one_letter_code
_entity_poly.pdbx_strand_id
1 'polypeptide(L)'
;MAVAARQQMKRDVIVLRRIILIVTLVLVLGAPGPIFVIMRFINGRLHPLAYRVTWLAGVTGILFISIALYIITPQMKTILMTMPVRRVRVTASTTGNRF
;
A
#
# COMPACT_ATOMS: atom_id res chain seq x y z
N MET A 1 33.38 14.48 3.66
CA MET A 1 32.17 14.31 4.52
C MET A 1 30.92 15.02 3.96
N ALA A 2 31.03 16.15 3.24
CA ALA A 2 29.85 16.88 2.72
C ALA A 2 29.01 16.16 1.63
N VAL A 3 29.62 15.29 0.82
CA VAL A 3 28.91 14.58 -0.28
C VAL A 3 27.95 13.51 0.26
N ALA A 4 28.37 12.77 1.28
CA ALA A 4 27.56 11.74 1.94
C ALA A 4 26.31 12.34 2.62
N ALA A 5 26.48 13.47 3.31
CA ALA A 5 25.37 14.20 3.94
C ALA A 5 24.33 14.69 2.92
N ARG A 6 24.78 15.20 1.75
CA ARG A 6 23.86 15.60 0.66
C ARG A 6 23.09 14.43 0.06
N GLN A 7 23.70 13.25 -0.04
CA GLN A 7 23.02 12.03 -0.51
C GLN A 7 21.98 11.51 0.48
N GLN A 8 22.24 11.59 1.79
CA GLN A 8 21.25 11.28 2.82
C GLN A 8 20.05 12.23 2.76
N MET A 9 20.30 13.55 2.69
CA MET A 9 19.22 14.53 2.56
C MET A 9 18.33 14.30 1.33
N LYS A 10 18.92 13.93 0.18
CA LYS A 10 18.14 13.59 -1.02
C LYS A 10 17.25 12.36 -0.82
N ARG A 11 17.73 11.35 -0.09
CA ARG A 11 16.93 10.15 0.24
C ARG A 11 15.78 10.48 1.18
N ASP A 12 16.05 11.26 2.22
CA ASP A 12 15.04 11.62 3.22
C ASP A 12 13.92 12.45 2.61
N VAL A 13 14.24 13.41 1.73
CA VAL A 13 13.24 14.21 1.00
C VAL A 13 12.37 13.34 0.10
N ILE A 14 12.93 12.32 -0.55
CA ILE A 14 12.15 11.38 -1.36
C ILE A 14 11.20 10.58 -0.46
N VAL A 15 11.67 10.07 0.67
CA VAL A 15 10.82 9.32 1.63
C VAL A 15 9.71 10.22 2.17
N LEU A 16 10.03 11.45 2.57
CA LEU A 16 9.07 12.41 3.09
C LEU A 16 7.98 12.74 2.06
N ARG A 17 8.37 13.02 0.80
CA ARG A 17 7.42 13.27 -0.29
C ARG A 17 6.43 12.12 -0.49
N ARG A 18 6.90 10.87 -0.32
CA ARG A 18 6.07 9.67 -0.44
C ARG A 18 5.08 9.53 0.70
N ILE A 19 5.54 9.77 1.93
CA ILE A 19 4.68 9.77 3.11
C ILE A 19 3.58 10.82 2.94
N ILE A 20 3.95 12.04 2.55
CA ILE A 20 2.99 13.12 2.30
C ILE A 20 1.97 12.71 1.23
N LEU A 21 2.40 12.11 0.12
CA LEU A 21 1.49 11.62 -0.92
C LEU A 21 0.51 10.56 -0.41
N ILE A 22 0.98 9.57 0.36
CA ILE A 22 0.13 8.53 0.93
C ILE A 22 -0.87 9.13 1.91
N VAL A 23 -0.41 10.01 2.80
CA VAL A 23 -1.28 10.68 3.79
C VAL A 23 -2.36 11.51 3.10
N THR A 24 -2.01 12.31 2.10
CA THR A 24 -2.98 13.10 1.34
C THR A 24 -4.00 12.20 0.62
N LEU A 25 -3.54 11.10 0.01
CA LEU A 25 -4.42 10.14 -0.67
C LEU A 25 -5.42 9.51 0.31
N VAL A 26 -4.95 9.09 1.48
CA VAL A 26 -5.78 8.50 2.54
C VAL A 26 -6.80 9.52 3.06
N LEU A 27 -6.40 10.78 3.26
CA LEU A 27 -7.32 11.83 3.71
C LEU A 27 -8.43 12.08 2.69
N VAL A 28 -8.10 12.18 1.39
CA VAL A 28 -9.09 12.43 0.34
C VAL A 28 -10.05 11.25 0.17
N LEU A 29 -9.53 10.02 0.15
CA LEU A 29 -10.35 8.82 -0.02
C LEU A 29 -11.14 8.46 1.25
N GLY A 30 -10.61 8.82 2.42
CA GLY A 30 -11.23 8.57 3.72
C GLY A 30 -12.28 9.61 4.12
N ALA A 31 -12.23 10.83 3.57
CA ALA A 31 -13.14 11.94 3.88
C ALA A 31 -14.65 11.63 3.76
N PRO A 32 -15.13 10.83 2.78
CA PRO A 32 -16.55 10.53 2.65
C PRO A 32 -17.14 9.82 3.87
N GLY A 33 -16.36 8.96 4.54
CA GLY A 33 -16.83 8.18 5.69
C GLY A 33 -17.28 9.05 6.87
N PRO A 34 -16.41 9.92 7.43
CA PRO A 34 -16.76 10.87 8.48
C PRO A 34 -17.92 11.79 8.09
N ILE A 35 -17.98 12.25 6.84
CA ILE A 35 -19.08 13.10 6.34
C ILE A 35 -20.42 12.37 6.47
N PHE A 36 -20.50 11.10 6.08
CA PHE A 36 -21.73 10.32 6.21
C PHE A 36 -22.07 10.03 7.67
N VAL A 37 -21.08 9.83 8.55
CA VAL A 37 -21.32 9.68 10.00
C VAL A 37 -21.91 10.95 10.60
N ILE A 38 -21.37 12.12 10.23
CA ILE A 38 -21.89 13.43 10.66
C ILE A 38 -23.32 13.62 10.13
N MET A 39 -23.57 13.33 8.85
CA MET A 39 -24.92 13.37 8.28
C MET A 39 -25.90 12.45 9.01
N ARG A 40 -25.46 11.25 9.45
CA ARG A 40 -26.28 10.35 10.26
C ARG A 40 -26.68 10.99 11.58
N PHE A 41 -25.72 11.63 12.24
CA PHE A 41 -25.91 12.27 13.53
C PHE A 41 -26.90 13.44 13.43
N ILE A 42 -26.83 14.23 12.35
CA ILE A 42 -27.72 15.38 12.14
C ILE A 42 -29.12 14.95 11.72
N ASN A 43 -29.24 14.08 10.72
CA ASN A 43 -30.54 13.75 10.12
C ASN A 43 -31.26 12.57 10.79
N GLY A 44 -30.60 11.84 11.71
CA GLY A 44 -31.15 10.66 12.40
C GLY A 44 -31.45 9.46 11.49
N ARG A 45 -31.36 9.61 10.17
CA ARG A 45 -31.59 8.56 9.17
C ARG A 45 -30.48 8.58 8.14
N LEU A 46 -29.93 7.40 7.85
CA LEU A 46 -28.98 7.22 6.76
C LEU A 46 -29.73 6.70 5.54
N HIS A 47 -29.66 7.40 4.42
CA HIS A 47 -30.23 6.89 3.17
C HIS A 47 -29.47 5.61 2.78
N PRO A 48 -30.15 4.50 2.38
CA PRO A 48 -29.46 3.26 1.99
C PRO A 48 -28.48 3.47 0.82
N LEU A 49 -28.70 4.51 0.02
CA LEU A 49 -27.78 4.95 -1.03
C LEU A 49 -26.43 5.42 -0.48
N ALA A 50 -26.43 6.14 0.64
CA ALA A 50 -25.21 6.62 1.30
C ALA A 50 -24.31 5.48 1.76
N TYR A 51 -24.91 4.40 2.28
CA TYR A 51 -24.15 3.19 2.65
C TYR A 51 -23.46 2.55 1.43
N ARG A 52 -24.18 2.41 0.31
CA ARG A 52 -23.61 1.85 -0.93
C ARG A 52 -22.49 2.71 -1.50
N VAL A 53 -22.65 4.04 -1.48
CA VAL A 53 -21.63 5.00 -1.92
C VAL A 53 -20.39 4.92 -1.02
N THR A 54 -20.57 4.83 0.30
CA THR A 54 -19.46 4.69 1.25
C THR A 54 -18.72 3.38 1.04
N TRP A 55 -19.44 2.28 0.80
CA TRP A 55 -18.85 0.98 0.54
C TRP A 55 -18.04 0.97 -0.76
N LEU A 56 -18.62 1.53 -1.84
CA LEU A 56 -17.93 1.68 -3.12
C LEU A 56 -16.68 2.56 -2.98
N ALA A 57 -16.77 3.68 -2.28
CA ALA A 57 -15.63 4.56 -2.01
C ALA A 57 -14.54 3.88 -1.18
N GLY A 58 -14.92 3.04 -0.21
CA GLY A 58 -13.99 2.24 0.58
C GLY A 58 -13.22 1.23 -0.27
N VAL A 59 -13.92 0.47 -1.12
CA VAL A 59 -13.30 -0.53 -2.01
C VAL A 59 -12.37 0.12 -3.01
N THR A 60 -12.86 1.15 -3.71
CA THR A 60 -12.03 1.86 -4.69
C THR A 60 -10.85 2.52 -3.99
N GLY A 61 -11.04 3.06 -2.79
CA GLY A 61 -9.97 3.65 -1.99
C GLY A 61 -8.86 2.66 -1.65
N ILE A 62 -9.20 1.46 -1.18
CA ILE A 62 -8.21 0.40 -0.90
C ILE A 62 -7.46 0.01 -2.17
N LEU A 63 -8.14 -0.05 -3.31
CA LEU A 63 -7.53 -0.38 -4.60
C LEU A 63 -6.56 0.73 -5.05
N PHE A 64 -6.95 1.99 -4.94
CA PHE A 64 -6.07 3.14 -5.24
C PHE A 64 -4.87 3.21 -4.29
N ILE A 65 -5.05 2.95 -3.01
CA ILE A 65 -3.95 2.90 -2.03
C ILE A 65 -2.97 1.79 -2.41
N SER A 66 -3.46 0.62 -2.80
CA SER A 66 -2.60 -0.51 -3.20
C SER A 66 -1.77 -0.19 -4.45
N ILE A 67 -2.38 0.43 -5.46
CA ILE A 67 -1.68 0.90 -6.67
C ILE A 67 -0.68 2.00 -6.33
N ALA A 68 -1.08 2.96 -5.50
CA ALA A 68 -0.19 4.04 -5.07
C ALA A 68 1.02 3.48 -4.32
N LEU A 69 0.82 2.52 -3.42
CA LEU A 69 1.91 1.87 -2.69
C LEU A 69 2.88 1.17 -3.63
N TYR A 70 2.38 0.49 -4.67
CA TYR A 70 3.19 -0.16 -5.70
C TYR A 70 4.06 0.84 -6.47
N ILE A 71 3.49 1.98 -6.90
CA ILE A 71 4.21 3.02 -7.65
C ILE A 71 5.24 3.73 -6.76
N ILE A 72 4.86 3.99 -5.51
CA ILE A 72 5.62 4.80 -4.56
C ILE A 72 6.76 3.99 -3.93
N THR A 73 6.62 2.67 -3.76
CA THR A 73 7.57 1.86 -3.01
C THR A 73 8.53 1.09 -3.94
N PRO A 74 9.77 1.57 -4.15
CA PRO A 74 10.72 0.93 -5.05
C PRO A 74 11.14 -0.45 -4.55
N GLN A 75 11.10 -0.67 -3.23
CA GLN A 75 11.36 -1.97 -2.62
C GLN A 75 10.34 -3.02 -3.08
N MET A 76 9.06 -2.65 -3.24
CA MET A 76 8.07 -3.57 -3.79
C MET A 76 8.36 -3.91 -5.25
N LYS A 77 8.78 -2.92 -6.05
CA LYS A 77 9.22 -3.15 -7.44
C LYS A 77 10.42 -4.09 -7.50
N THR A 78 11.40 -3.91 -6.60
CA THR A 78 12.55 -4.80 -6.48
C THR A 78 12.12 -6.20 -6.07
N ILE A 79 11.28 -6.37 -5.03
CA ILE A 79 10.80 -7.68 -4.57
C ILE A 79 10.02 -8.39 -5.68
N LEU A 80 9.10 -7.71 -6.37
CA LEU A 80 8.33 -8.33 -7.46
C LEU A 80 9.22 -8.73 -8.65
N MET A 81 10.18 -7.89 -9.04
CA MET A 81 11.08 -8.18 -10.16
C MET A 81 12.14 -9.23 -9.82
N THR A 82 12.56 -9.31 -8.55
CA THR A 82 13.60 -10.24 -8.11
C THR A 82 13.05 -11.54 -7.55
N MET A 83 11.74 -11.70 -7.35
CA MET A 83 11.13 -12.95 -6.90
C MET A 83 11.39 -14.03 -7.95
N PRO A 84 12.40 -14.91 -7.76
CA PRO A 84 12.51 -16.07 -8.62
C PRO A 84 11.39 -16.98 -8.17
N VAL A 85 10.58 -17.50 -9.08
CA VAL A 85 9.72 -18.65 -8.79
C VAL A 85 10.66 -19.73 -8.25
N ARG A 86 10.72 -19.86 -6.91
CA ARG A 86 11.63 -20.78 -6.23
C ARG A 86 11.07 -22.17 -6.54
N ARG A 87 11.42 -22.74 -7.69
CA ARG A 87 11.20 -24.15 -7.97
C ARG A 87 11.98 -24.88 -6.88
N VAL A 88 11.26 -25.39 -5.89
CA VAL A 88 11.81 -26.29 -4.89
C VAL A 88 12.33 -27.48 -5.67
N ARG A 89 13.62 -27.48 -5.99
CA ARG A 89 14.28 -28.63 -6.58
C ARG A 89 14.41 -29.61 -5.42
N VAL A 90 13.44 -30.51 -5.31
CA VAL A 90 13.52 -31.68 -4.43
C VAL A 90 14.69 -32.49 -4.94
N THR A 91 15.88 -32.23 -4.40
CA THR A 91 17.01 -33.14 -4.55
C THR A 91 16.64 -34.40 -3.78
N ALA A 92 16.14 -35.39 -4.52
CA ALA A 92 16.12 -36.76 -4.05
C ALA A 92 17.54 -37.10 -3.60
N SER A 93 17.73 -37.25 -2.30
CA SER A 93 18.95 -37.80 -1.73
C SER A 93 19.03 -39.25 -2.17
N THR A 94 19.73 -39.49 -3.28
CA THR A 94 20.30 -40.80 -3.60
C THR A 94 21.36 -41.09 -2.55
N THR A 95 20.92 -41.56 -1.38
CA THR A 95 21.78 -42.14 -0.36
C THR A 95 22.33 -43.43 -0.96
N GLY A 96 23.58 -43.33 -1.44
CA GLY A 96 24.38 -44.48 -1.82
C GLY A 96 24.49 -45.42 -0.63
N ASN A 97 23.73 -46.51 -0.68
CA ASN A 97 23.84 -47.61 0.24
C ASN A 97 25.10 -48.39 -0.14
N ARG A 98 26.23 -48.04 0.50
CA ARG A 98 27.43 -48.87 0.55
C ARG A 98 27.17 -49.96 1.59
N PHE A 99 26.83 -51.15 1.13
CA PHE A 99 27.10 -52.43 1.78
C PHE A 99 27.68 -53.37 0.72
#